data_AF-A0A2M7C426-F1
#
_entry.id   AF-A0A2M7C426-F1
#
_cell.length_a   1.000
_cell.length_b   1.000
_cell.length_c   1.000
_cell.angle_alpha   90.00
_cell.angle_beta   90.00
_cell.angle_gamma   90.00
#
_symmetry.space_group_name_H-M   'P 1'
#
loop_
_entity.id
_entity.type
_entity.pdbx_description
1 polymer ?
#
loop_
_entity_poly.entity_id
_entity_poly.type
_entity_poly.pdbx_seq_one_letter_code
_entity_poly.pdbx_strand_id
1 'polypeptide(L)'
;MRLKKISAALMWLPGFEPADNMPVVLQEPDVPHREAEIIRFPKSVAAVVEKIKAVWPCLNAVTLSSLSGNVSKFDANIAAIELLRKLEDEKRQPTTEERDILNRYTGWGGIPQAFNDNQKDEAWVSRAARLKALLNENEHKSAEASTPNAHYTAPEVIEAM
;
A
#
# COMPACT_ATOMS: atom_id res chain seq x y z
N MET A 1 -62.72 -10.22 15.18
CA MET A 1 -61.70 -11.27 15.03
C MET A 1 -61.77 -11.90 13.63
N ARG A 2 -61.43 -11.15 12.57
CA ARG A 2 -61.45 -11.59 11.15
C ARG A 2 -60.19 -11.14 10.38
N LEU A 3 -59.02 -11.11 11.04
CA LEU A 3 -57.75 -10.74 10.38
C LEU A 3 -56.92 -11.93 9.87
N LYS A 4 -57.18 -13.18 10.31
CA LYS A 4 -56.30 -14.32 9.99
C LYS A 4 -56.44 -14.91 8.58
N LYS A 5 -57.60 -14.75 7.92
CA LYS A 5 -57.85 -15.39 6.61
C LYS A 5 -57.31 -14.59 5.43
N ILE A 6 -57.28 -13.26 5.53
CA ILE A 6 -56.81 -12.39 4.45
C ILE A 6 -55.28 -12.33 4.44
N SER A 7 -54.62 -12.38 5.61
CA SER A 7 -53.16 -12.35 5.71
C SER A 7 -52.46 -13.60 5.16
N ALA A 8 -53.14 -14.76 5.15
CA ALA A 8 -52.56 -16.02 4.66
C ALA A 8 -52.43 -16.07 3.12
N ALA A 9 -53.39 -15.46 2.40
CA ALA A 9 -53.42 -15.47 0.94
C ALA A 9 -52.48 -14.43 0.29
N LEU A 10 -51.99 -13.44 1.05
CA LEU A 10 -51.15 -12.36 0.52
C LEU A 10 -49.65 -12.53 0.76
N MET A 11 -49.25 -13.45 1.65
CA MET A 11 -47.84 -13.62 2.02
C MET A 11 -47.05 -14.53 1.09
N TRP A 12 -47.70 -15.28 0.19
CA TRP A 12 -47.05 -16.29 -0.62
C TRP A 12 -47.42 -16.16 -2.09
N LEU A 13 -46.42 -16.25 -2.96
CA LEU A 13 -46.64 -16.39 -4.40
C LEU A 13 -47.24 -17.77 -4.69
N PRO A 14 -48.08 -17.91 -5.74
CA PRO A 14 -48.62 -19.22 -6.13
C PRO A 14 -47.49 -20.24 -6.33
N GLY A 15 -47.52 -21.35 -5.58
CA GLY A 15 -46.52 -22.44 -5.64
C GLY A 15 -45.41 -22.40 -4.58
N PHE A 16 -45.51 -21.53 -3.57
CA PHE A 16 -44.56 -21.46 -2.44
C PHE A 16 -45.24 -21.68 -1.08
N GLU A 17 -46.40 -22.35 -1.05
CA GLU A 17 -47.06 -22.68 0.21
C GLU A 17 -46.31 -23.79 0.96
N PRO A 18 -46.36 -23.83 2.31
CA PRO A 18 -45.56 -24.78 3.12
C PRO A 18 -45.84 -26.28 2.89
N ALA A 19 -46.87 -26.61 2.11
CA ALA A 19 -47.20 -27.99 1.76
C ALA A 19 -46.55 -28.47 0.45
N ASP A 20 -46.02 -27.57 -0.39
CA ASP A 20 -45.33 -27.91 -1.64
C ASP A 20 -43.85 -28.18 -1.36
N ASN A 21 -43.57 -29.17 -0.51
CA ASN A 21 -42.23 -29.70 -0.36
C ASN A 21 -41.93 -30.68 -1.50
N MET A 22 -41.81 -30.16 -2.73
CA MET A 22 -41.26 -30.92 -3.85
C MET A 22 -39.77 -31.16 -3.58
N PRO A 23 -39.29 -32.41 -3.52
CA PRO A 23 -37.88 -32.67 -3.29
C PRO A 23 -37.10 -32.10 -4.48
N VAL A 24 -36.21 -31.14 -4.22
CA VAL A 24 -35.21 -30.69 -5.20
C VAL A 24 -34.30 -31.88 -5.48
N VAL A 25 -34.48 -32.50 -6.65
CA VAL A 25 -33.57 -33.53 -7.14
C VAL A 25 -32.30 -32.81 -7.58
N LEU A 26 -31.26 -32.88 -6.77
CA LEU A 26 -29.91 -32.45 -7.15
C LEU A 26 -29.40 -33.45 -8.20
N GLN A 27 -29.51 -33.08 -9.48
CA GLN A 27 -28.87 -33.82 -10.55
C GLN A 27 -27.38 -33.49 -10.48
N GLU A 28 -26.56 -34.48 -10.12
CA GLU A 28 -25.11 -34.29 -10.09
C GLU A 28 -24.62 -33.90 -11.49
N PRO A 29 -23.72 -32.90 -11.62
CA PRO A 29 -23.19 -32.53 -12.91
C PRO A 29 -22.40 -33.72 -13.47
N ASP A 30 -22.76 -34.17 -14.66
CA ASP A 30 -22.00 -35.15 -15.44
C ASP A 30 -20.72 -34.46 -15.93
N VAL A 31 -19.73 -34.37 -15.04
CA VAL A 31 -18.40 -33.84 -15.35
C VAL A 31 -17.59 -35.03 -15.87
N PRO A 32 -17.21 -35.06 -17.16
CA PRO A 32 -16.35 -36.12 -17.66
C PRO A 32 -15.05 -36.13 -16.86
N HIS A 33 -14.76 -37.25 -16.20
CA HIS A 33 -13.52 -37.50 -15.48
C HIS A 33 -12.35 -37.50 -16.49
N ARG A 34 -11.79 -36.32 -16.73
CA ARG A 34 -10.50 -36.19 -17.40
C ARG A 34 -9.42 -36.44 -16.35
N GLU A 35 -8.61 -37.49 -16.52
CA GLU A 35 -7.45 -37.71 -15.66
C GLU A 35 -6.61 -36.44 -15.62
N ALA A 36 -6.31 -35.97 -14.40
CA ALA A 36 -5.56 -34.74 -14.21
C ALA A 36 -4.13 -34.93 -14.73
N GLU A 37 -3.88 -34.44 -15.94
CA GLU A 37 -2.53 -34.45 -16.50
C GLU A 37 -1.69 -33.40 -15.77
N ILE A 38 -0.70 -33.87 -15.00
CA ILE A 38 0.20 -33.01 -14.22
C ILE A 38 1.08 -32.25 -15.20
N ILE A 39 0.77 -30.98 -15.45
CA ILE A 39 1.64 -30.07 -16.20
C ILE A 39 2.95 -29.92 -15.41
N ARG A 40 4.00 -30.64 -15.83
CA ARG A 40 5.35 -30.47 -15.27
C ARG A 40 5.89 -29.12 -15.71
N PHE A 41 5.81 -28.13 -14.81
CA PHE A 41 6.58 -26.90 -14.97
C PHE A 41 8.07 -27.28 -15.05
N PRO A 42 8.81 -26.86 -16.09
CA PRO A 42 10.24 -27.08 -16.13
C PRO A 42 10.81 -26.46 -14.86
N LYS A 43 11.54 -27.26 -14.07
CA LYS A 43 12.30 -26.78 -12.93
C LYS A 43 13.15 -25.63 -13.47
N SER A 44 12.87 -24.40 -13.05
CA SER A 44 13.69 -23.29 -13.49
C SER A 44 15.13 -23.63 -13.11
N VAL A 45 16.01 -23.64 -14.11
CA VAL A 45 17.45 -23.70 -13.85
C VAL A 45 17.78 -22.32 -13.27
N ALA A 46 17.50 -22.17 -11.98
CA ALA A 46 17.86 -20.99 -11.24
C ALA A 46 19.38 -20.94 -11.28
N ALA A 47 19.92 -20.06 -12.13
CA ALA A 47 21.28 -19.59 -11.99
C ALA A 47 21.41 -19.14 -10.53
N VAL A 48 22.18 -19.91 -9.75
CA VAL A 48 22.47 -19.61 -8.35
C VAL A 48 23.44 -18.45 -8.35
N VAL A 49 22.90 -17.26 -8.62
CA VAL A 49 23.52 -16.02 -8.15
C VAL A 49 23.15 -16.00 -6.67
N GLU A 50 24.10 -16.34 -5.81
CA GLU A 50 23.93 -16.17 -4.37
C GLU A 50 23.62 -14.68 -4.11
N LYS A 51 22.33 -14.37 -3.97
CA LYS A 51 21.86 -13.07 -3.53
C LYS A 51 22.31 -12.93 -2.09
N ILE A 52 23.44 -12.27 -1.87
CA ILE A 52 23.82 -11.76 -0.56
C ILE A 52 22.64 -10.92 -0.07
N LYS A 53 21.90 -11.42 0.92
CA LYS A 53 20.85 -10.64 1.57
C LYS A 53 21.57 -9.49 2.28
N ALA A 54 21.47 -8.29 1.71
CA ALA A 54 21.94 -7.09 2.37
C ALA A 54 21.22 -6.99 3.72
N VAL A 55 21.96 -7.12 4.82
CA VAL A 55 21.42 -6.93 6.17
C VAL A 55 21.17 -5.44 6.33
N TRP A 56 19.90 -5.06 6.36
CA TRP A 56 19.50 -3.68 6.62
C TRP A 56 19.58 -3.43 8.14
N PRO A 57 20.28 -2.39 8.60
CA PRO A 57 20.34 -2.08 10.02
C PRO A 57 18.95 -1.73 10.54
N CYS A 58 18.70 -2.05 11.81
CA CYS A 58 17.49 -1.64 12.51
C CYS A 58 17.40 -0.10 12.61
N LEU A 59 16.17 0.42 12.67
CA LEU A 59 15.94 1.85 12.82
C LEU A 59 16.54 2.34 14.15
N ASN A 60 17.30 3.44 14.10
CA ASN A 60 17.89 4.06 15.28
C ASN A 60 17.07 5.29 15.68
N ALA A 61 16.57 5.32 16.91
CA ALA A 61 15.81 6.44 17.45
C ALA A 61 16.57 7.78 17.36
N VAL A 62 17.90 7.76 17.56
CA VAL A 62 18.74 8.96 17.43
C VAL A 62 18.67 9.54 16.02
N THR A 63 18.69 8.69 15.00
CA THR A 63 18.62 9.08 13.59
C THR A 63 17.26 9.72 13.25
N LEU A 64 16.18 9.33 13.92
CA LEU A 64 14.82 9.80 13.62
C LEU A 64 14.35 10.93 14.53
N SER A 65 15.01 11.16 15.67
CA SER A 65 14.70 12.23 16.63
C SER A 65 14.66 13.65 16.01
N SER A 66 15.42 13.88 14.93
CA SER A 66 15.46 15.18 14.24
C SER A 66 14.25 15.43 13.31
N LEU A 67 13.30 14.50 13.20
CA LEU A 67 12.12 14.58 12.32
C LEU A 67 10.88 15.18 13.01
N SER A 68 11.06 16.09 13.95
CA SER A 68 9.96 16.66 14.75
C SER A 68 9.05 17.62 13.98
N GLY A 69 9.54 18.25 12.90
CA GLY A 69 8.80 19.26 12.12
C GLY A 69 8.51 18.86 10.67
N ASN A 70 7.45 19.42 10.09
CA ASN A 70 7.08 19.16 8.70
C ASN A 70 8.17 19.57 7.70
N VAL A 71 8.91 20.64 8.01
CA VAL A 71 10.06 21.09 7.20
C VAL A 71 11.19 20.08 7.26
N SER A 72 11.56 19.62 8.46
CA SER A 72 12.62 18.61 8.63
C SER A 72 12.27 17.30 7.95
N LYS A 73 11.00 16.87 8.02
CA LYS A 73 10.51 15.68 7.30
C LYS A 73 10.56 15.88 5.78
N PHE A 74 10.20 17.07 5.29
CA PHE A 74 10.27 17.39 3.87
C PHE A 74 11.71 17.32 3.36
N ASP A 75 12.63 17.99 4.06
CA ASP A 75 14.04 18.03 3.68
C ASP A 75 14.68 16.63 3.74
N ALA A 76 14.31 15.81 4.74
CA ALA A 76 14.74 14.43 4.83
C ALA A 76 14.20 13.56 3.68
N ASN A 77 12.92 13.72 3.31
CA ASN A 77 12.34 12.99 2.19
C ASN A 77 13.03 13.35 0.87
N ILE A 78 13.31 14.64 0.63
CA ILE A 78 14.01 15.10 -0.56
C ILE A 78 15.43 14.49 -0.61
N ALA A 79 16.18 14.55 0.50
CA ALA A 79 17.51 13.98 0.57
C ALA A 79 17.51 12.46 0.30
N ALA A 80 16.51 11.74 0.81
CA ALA A 80 16.35 10.32 0.55
C ALA A 80 16.06 10.02 -0.94
N ILE A 81 15.22 10.82 -1.62
CA ILE A 81 14.92 10.65 -3.04
C ILE A 81 16.15 10.96 -3.91
N GLU A 82 16.86 12.06 -3.62
CA GLU A 82 18.09 12.44 -4.32
C GLU A 82 19.16 11.33 -4.19
N LEU A 83 19.32 10.79 -2.98
CA LEU A 83 20.24 9.70 -2.72
C LEU A 83 19.83 8.40 -3.42
N LEU A 84 18.54 8.05 -3.38
CA LEU A 84 18.04 6.84 -4.03
C LEU A 84 18.34 6.87 -5.54
N ARG A 85 18.07 7.99 -6.20
CA ARG A 85 18.36 8.15 -7.63
C ARG A 85 19.84 8.01 -7.94
N LYS A 86 20.71 8.63 -7.13
CA LYS A 86 22.16 8.48 -7.28
C LYS A 86 22.59 7.00 -7.16
N LEU A 87 22.03 6.26 -6.21
CA LEU A 87 22.33 4.84 -6.02
C LEU A 87 21.83 3.97 -7.18
N GLU A 88 20.68 4.31 -7.74
CA GLU A 88 20.11 3.65 -8.92
C GLU A 88 20.98 3.89 -10.17
N ASP A 89 21.45 5.11 -10.38
CA ASP A 89 22.36 5.47 -11.46
C ASP A 89 23.71 4.76 -11.34
N GLU A 90 24.27 4.71 -10.12
CA GLU A 90 25.52 4.03 -9.80
C GLU A 90 25.38 2.49 -9.73
N LYS A 91 24.14 1.97 -9.75
CA LYS A 91 23.80 0.53 -9.61
C LYS A 91 24.49 -0.15 -8.43
N ARG A 92 24.60 0.54 -7.31
CA ARG A 92 25.27 0.03 -6.10
C ARG A 92 24.36 -0.01 -4.89
N GLN A 93 24.79 -0.75 -3.88
CA GLN A 93 24.13 -0.77 -2.58
C GLN A 93 24.53 0.47 -1.74
N PRO A 94 23.62 0.99 -0.90
CA PRO A 94 23.92 2.07 0.02
C PRO A 94 24.89 1.63 1.12
N THR A 95 25.77 2.54 1.52
CA THR A 95 26.60 2.43 2.73
C THR A 95 25.73 2.55 3.99
N THR A 96 26.30 2.31 5.18
CA THR A 96 25.56 2.45 6.45
C THR A 96 25.00 3.86 6.64
N GLU A 97 25.79 4.90 6.35
CA GLU A 97 25.37 6.30 6.47
C GLU A 97 24.27 6.66 5.47
N GLU A 98 24.37 6.13 4.25
CA GLU A 98 23.35 6.34 3.22
C GLU A 98 22.04 5.63 3.56
N ARG A 99 22.10 4.46 4.19
CA ARG A 99 20.90 3.80 4.74
C ARG A 99 20.23 4.64 5.80
N ASP A 100 20.98 5.36 6.63
CA ASP A 100 20.40 6.27 7.62
C ASP A 100 19.63 7.42 6.97
N ILE A 101 20.11 7.94 5.83
CA ILE A 101 19.40 8.97 5.07
C ILE A 101 18.10 8.37 4.48
N LEU A 102 18.18 7.18 3.87
CA LEU A 102 17.01 6.49 3.31
C LEU A 102 15.97 6.15 4.39
N ASN A 103 16.40 5.73 5.58
CA ASN A 103 15.55 5.41 6.72
C ASN A 103 14.76 6.62 7.26
N ARG A 104 15.21 7.85 6.97
CA ARG A 104 14.51 9.08 7.39
C ARG A 104 13.34 9.46 6.47
N TYR A 105 13.10 8.71 5.39
CA TYR A 105 11.94 8.93 4.55
C TYR A 105 10.65 8.60 5.32
N THR A 106 9.87 9.62 5.64
CA THR A 106 8.62 9.50 6.42
C THR A 106 7.36 9.41 5.56
N GLY A 107 7.50 9.62 4.24
CA GLY A 107 6.36 9.75 3.33
C GLY A 107 5.69 11.13 3.42
N TRP A 108 4.54 11.26 2.74
CA TRP A 108 3.94 12.55 2.45
C TRP A 108 2.76 12.93 3.35
N GLY A 109 2.19 12.00 4.11
CA GLY A 109 0.94 12.24 4.84
C GLY A 109 1.05 13.23 6.00
N GLY A 110 2.25 13.45 6.54
CA GLY A 110 2.51 14.54 7.49
C GLY A 110 2.80 15.90 6.84
N ILE A 111 2.84 15.97 5.51
CA ILE A 111 3.33 17.13 4.75
C ILE A 111 2.42 17.46 3.54
N PRO A 112 1.08 17.53 3.69
CA PRO A 112 0.18 17.83 2.58
C PRO A 112 0.45 19.20 1.95
N GLN A 113 1.00 20.14 2.72
CA GLN A 113 1.34 21.48 2.23
C GLN A 113 2.44 21.50 1.14
N ALA A 114 3.18 20.41 0.93
CA ALA A 114 4.12 20.29 -0.18
C ALA A 114 3.43 20.17 -1.55
N PHE A 115 2.14 19.78 -1.57
CA PHE A 115 1.32 19.59 -2.77
C PHE A 115 0.20 20.63 -2.90
N ASN A 116 0.15 21.62 -1.99
CA ASN A 116 -0.89 22.64 -2.03
C ASN A 116 -0.53 23.76 -3.02
N ASP A 117 -1.19 23.78 -4.17
CA ASP A 117 -1.00 24.82 -5.20
C ASP A 117 -1.51 26.20 -4.78
N ASN A 118 -2.45 26.27 -3.83
CA ASN A 118 -3.01 27.54 -3.32
C ASN A 118 -2.27 28.08 -2.08
N GLN A 119 -1.03 27.65 -1.88
CA GLN A 119 -0.24 27.99 -0.70
C GLN A 119 0.18 29.48 -0.71
N LYS A 120 0.06 30.14 0.45
CA LYS A 120 0.43 31.56 0.63
C LYS A 120 1.79 31.75 1.29
N ASP A 121 2.29 30.73 1.96
CA ASP A 121 3.62 30.76 2.58
C ASP A 121 4.71 30.57 1.52
N GLU A 122 5.49 31.63 1.26
CA GLU A 122 6.59 31.65 0.28
C GLU A 122 7.59 30.51 0.50
N ALA A 123 7.84 30.13 1.76
CA ALA A 123 8.77 29.06 2.10
C ALA A 123 8.25 27.70 1.62
N TRP A 124 6.94 27.47 1.63
CA TRP A 124 6.32 26.24 1.14
C TRP A 124 6.12 26.25 -0.38
N VAL A 125 5.88 27.42 -0.98
CA VAL A 125 5.85 27.56 -2.44
C VAL A 125 7.19 27.17 -3.05
N SER A 126 8.30 27.64 -2.47
CA SER A 126 9.65 27.25 -2.91
C SER A 126 9.91 25.74 -2.75
N ARG A 127 9.46 25.13 -1.65
CA ARG A 127 9.58 23.69 -1.42
C ARG A 127 8.77 22.87 -2.41
N ALA A 128 7.53 23.24 -2.68
CA ALA A 128 6.69 22.60 -3.67
C ALA A 128 7.32 22.67 -5.07
N ALA A 129 7.90 23.83 -5.43
CA ALA A 129 8.65 23.98 -6.68
C ALA A 129 9.88 23.06 -6.74
N ARG A 130 10.66 22.97 -5.65
CA ARG A 130 11.80 22.04 -5.55
C ARG A 130 11.37 20.58 -5.74
N LEU A 131 10.27 20.18 -5.10
CA LEU A 131 9.71 18.83 -5.23
C LEU A 131 9.27 18.53 -6.67
N LYS A 132 8.56 19.46 -7.32
CA LYS A 132 8.13 19.36 -8.73
C LYS A 132 9.30 19.31 -9.70
N ALA A 133 10.42 19.98 -9.39
CA ALA A 133 11.62 19.92 -10.23
C ALA A 133 12.38 18.59 -10.06
N LEU A 134 12.31 17.99 -8.87
CA LEU A 134 12.93 16.71 -8.60
C LEU A 134 12.13 15.57 -9.23
N LEU A 135 10.81 15.51 -9.00
CA LEU A 135 9.95 14.40 -9.43
C LEU A 135 9.42 14.60 -10.86
N ASN A 136 9.29 13.50 -11.60
CA ASN A 136 8.54 13.50 -12.85
C ASN A 136 7.04 13.64 -12.58
N GLU A 137 6.25 14.06 -13.57
CA GLU A 137 4.81 14.30 -13.38
C GLU A 137 4.06 13.08 -12.82
N ASN A 138 4.39 11.87 -13.30
CA ASN A 138 3.81 10.62 -12.80
C ASN A 138 4.20 10.34 -11.34
N GLU A 139 5.45 10.60 -10.97
CA GLU A 139 5.95 10.40 -9.60
C GLU A 139 5.34 11.42 -8.65
N HIS A 140 5.20 12.67 -9.10
CA HIS A 140 4.54 13.73 -8.34
C HIS A 140 3.07 13.37 -8.06
N LYS A 141 2.31 12.95 -9.08
CA LYS A 141 0.92 12.50 -8.90
C LYS A 141 0.82 11.29 -7.96
N SER A 142 1.76 10.35 -8.07
CA SER A 142 1.83 9.19 -7.17
C SER A 142 2.12 9.61 -5.72
N ALA A 143 3.07 10.52 -5.52
CA ALA A 143 3.42 11.08 -4.22
C ALA A 143 2.22 11.81 -3.59
N GLU A 144 1.55 12.67 -4.34
CA GLU A 144 0.34 13.38 -3.92
C GLU A 144 -0.77 12.41 -3.50
N ALA A 145 -1.05 11.40 -4.34
CA ALA A 145 -2.06 10.37 -4.06
C ALA A 145 -1.74 9.52 -2.81
N SER A 146 -0.47 9.42 -2.42
CA SER A 146 -0.06 8.69 -1.21
C SER A 146 -0.28 9.50 0.08
N THR A 147 -0.38 10.82 -0.01
CA THR A 147 -0.57 11.73 1.14
C THR A 147 -1.69 11.29 2.09
N PRO A 148 -2.94 11.04 1.65
CA PRO A 148 -4.02 10.68 2.56
C PRO A 148 -3.84 9.33 3.29
N ASN A 149 -2.99 8.44 2.77
CA ASN A 149 -2.81 7.08 3.30
C ASN A 149 -1.45 6.85 3.96
N ALA A 150 -0.54 7.83 3.89
CA ALA A 150 0.82 7.70 4.41
C ALA A 150 0.86 8.09 5.90
N HIS A 151 0.85 7.09 6.79
CA HIS A 151 1.00 7.29 8.23
C HIS A 151 2.41 6.92 8.69
N TYR A 152 3.14 7.90 9.20
CA TYR A 152 4.45 7.70 9.83
C TYR A 152 4.29 7.43 11.32
N THR A 153 4.81 6.29 11.79
CA THR A 153 4.88 5.93 13.21
C THR A 153 6.27 6.22 13.74
N ALA A 154 6.37 7.07 14.77
CA ALA A 154 7.65 7.40 15.39
C ALA A 154 8.26 6.17 16.11
N PRO A 155 9.60 6.01 16.12
CA PRO A 155 10.26 4.88 16.80
C PRO A 155 9.95 4.79 18.28
N GLU A 156 9.79 5.93 18.95
CA GLU A 156 9.41 6.00 20.36
C GLU A 156 8.09 5.26 20.65
N VAL A 157 7.15 5.27 19.70
CA VAL A 157 5.88 4.54 19.80
C VAL A 157 6.08 3.04 19.57
N ILE A 158 7.02 2.68 18.71
CA ILE A 158 7.36 1.27 18.40
C ILE A 158 8.09 0.62 19.58
N GLU A 159 9.03 1.32 20.20
CA GLU A 159 9.82 0.83 21.34
C GLU A 159 9.01 0.74 22.64
N ALA A 160 7.92 1.50 22.75
CA ALA A 160 7.03 1.46 23.91
C ALA A 160 6.02 0.29 23.90
N MET A 161 5.95 -0.49 22.81
CA MET A 161 5.09 -1.68 22.66
C MET A 161 5.83 -2.97 23.02
#